data_AF-A0A9P7FNJ1-F1
#
_entry.id   AF-A0A9P7FNJ1-F1
#
_cell.length_a   1.000
_cell.length_b   1.000
_cell.length_c   1.000
_cell.angle_alpha   90.00
_cell.angle_beta   90.00
_cell.angle_gamma   90.00
#
_symmetry.space_group_name_H-M   'P 1'
#
loop_
_entity.id
_entity.type
_entity.pdbx_description
1 polymer ?
#
loop_
_entity_poly.entity_id
_entity_poly.type
_entity_poly.pdbx_seq_one_letter_code
_entity_poly.pdbx_strand_id
1 'polypeptide(L)' 'MDDKEMATFVRFATGFFLDGTRLWRRRRDGAHQLFARPESRIAILKAVHDDLGHRGFYATRAALTDRFWWPQ' A
#
# COMPACT_ATOMS: atom_id res chain seq x y z
N MET A 1 -17.95 15.76 -14.10
CA MET A 1 -16.52 15.84 -13.75
C MET A 1 -16.05 17.19 -14.22
N ASP A 2 -15.76 18.08 -13.29
CA ASP A 2 -15.14 19.38 -13.57
C ASP A 2 -13.63 19.18 -13.83
N ASP A 3 -13.01 20.08 -14.59
CA ASP A 3 -11.57 20.08 -14.90
C ASP A 3 -10.72 20.04 -13.62
N LYS A 4 -11.20 20.69 -12.55
CA LYS A 4 -10.55 20.67 -11.23
C LYS A 4 -10.56 19.28 -10.58
N GLU A 5 -11.66 18.55 -10.71
CA GLU A 5 -11.79 17.18 -10.18
C GLU A 5 -10.86 16.24 -10.95
N MET A 6 -10.81 16.38 -12.28
CA MET A 6 -9.92 15.62 -13.14
C MET A 6 -8.44 15.90 -12.80
N ALA A 7 -8.06 17.17 -12.67
CA ALA A 7 -6.69 17.55 -12.30
C ALA A 7 -6.30 16.99 -10.92
N THR A 8 -7.24 16.99 -9.96
CA THR A 8 -7.02 16.41 -8.63
C THR A 8 -6.84 14.90 -8.71
N PHE A 9 -7.67 14.21 -9.49
CA PHE A 9 -7.58 12.77 -9.71
C PHE A 9 -6.26 12.39 -10.37
N VAL A 10 -5.86 13.07 -11.45
CA VAL A 10 -4.60 12.82 -12.16
C VAL A 10 -3.41 13.02 -11.21
N ARG A 11 -3.40 14.11 -10.43
CA ARG A 11 -2.33 14.35 -9.43
C ARG A 11 -2.26 13.26 -8.37
N PHE A 12 -3.39 12.67 -7.98
CA PHE A 12 -3.40 11.53 -7.08
C PHE A 12 -2.86 10.26 -7.76
N ALA A 13 -3.34 9.97 -8.98
CA ALA A 13 -2.98 8.78 -9.75
C ALA A 13 -1.49 8.71 -10.12
N THR A 14 -0.81 9.85 -10.32
CA THR A 14 0.64 9.89 -10.57
C THR A 14 1.47 9.34 -9.42
N GLY A 15 0.91 9.26 -8.22
CA GLY A 15 1.48 8.59 -7.07
C GLY A 15 1.54 7.06 -7.19
N PHE A 16 1.05 6.49 -8.30
CA PHE A 16 0.95 5.05 -8.49
C PHE A 16 1.52 4.61 -9.85
N PHE A 17 1.72 3.30 -9.99
CA PHE A 17 2.05 2.67 -11.27
C PHE A 17 1.65 1.18 -11.27
N LEU A 18 1.56 0.62 -12.46
CA LEU A 18 1.34 -0.81 -12.68
C LEU A 18 2.67 -1.50 -13.01
N ASP A 19 2.85 -2.69 -12.45
CA ASP A 19 3.86 -3.66 -12.85
C ASP A 19 3.15 -5.01 -13.06
N GLY A 20 2.92 -5.35 -14.32
CA GLY A 20 1.98 -6.41 -14.71
C GLY A 20 0.58 -6.14 -14.15
N THR A 21 0.08 -7.03 -13.31
CA THR A 21 -1.24 -6.93 -12.66
C THR A 21 -1.18 -6.32 -11.26
N ARG A 22 -0.02 -5.84 -10.83
CA ARG A 22 0.21 -5.29 -9.49
C ARG A 22 0.16 -3.76 -9.52
N LEU A 23 -0.70 -3.20 -8.69
CA LEU A 23 -0.74 -1.75 -8.44
C LEU A 23 0.21 -1.40 -7.31
N TRP A 24 1.09 -0.45 -7.56
CA TRP A 24 2.09 0.01 -6.60
C TRP A 24 1.90 1.49 -6.29
N ARG A 25 2.08 1.87 -5.03
CA ARG A 25 2.22 3.25 -4.59
C ARG A 25 3.68 3.63 -4.57
N ARG A 26 4.01 4.72 -5.28
CA ARG A 26 5.36 5.29 -5.34
C ARG A 26 5.77 5.83 -3.98
N ARG A 27 7.01 5.53 -3.59
CA ARG A 27 7.74 6.17 -2.49
C ARG A 27 9.04 6.75 -3.02
N ARG A 28 9.48 7.87 -2.43
CA ARG A 28 10.67 8.62 -2.89
C ARG A 28 11.98 7.87 -2.67
N ASP A 29 12.00 6.96 -1.71
CA ASP A 29 13.14 6.11 -1.33
C ASP A 29 13.28 4.85 -2.22
N GLY A 30 12.41 4.67 -3.22
CA GLY A 30 12.39 3.49 -4.08
C GLY A 30 11.71 2.26 -3.45
N ALA A 31 11.39 2.28 -2.15
CA ALA A 31 10.68 1.21 -1.46
C ALA A 31 9.17 1.29 -1.74
N HIS A 32 8.76 1.04 -2.99
CA HIS A 32 7.37 1.15 -3.41
C HIS A 32 6.46 0.19 -2.63
N GLN A 33 5.25 0.64 -2.29
CA GLN A 33 4.29 -0.16 -1.52
C GLN A 33 3.32 -0.87 -2.45
N LEU A 34 3.10 -2.16 -2.24
CA LEU A 34 2.12 -2.94 -2.99
C LEU A 34 0.70 -2.62 -2.49
N PHE A 35 -0.23 -2.40 -3.42
CA PHE A 35 -1.64 -2.27 -3.06
C PHE A 35 -2.20 -3.60 -2.59
N ALA A 36 -2.72 -3.63 -1.35
CA ALA A 36 -3.39 -4.81 -0.80
C ALA A 36 -4.88 -4.81 -1.14
N ARG A 37 -5.29 -5.77 -1.98
CA ARG A 37 -6.70 -5.98 -2.32
C ARG A 37 -7.50 -6.38 -1.07
N PRO A 38 -8.77 -5.92 -0.92
CA PRO A 38 -9.59 -6.18 0.28
C PRO A 38 -9.55 -7.63 0.77
N GLU A 39 -9.69 -8.60 -0.14
CA GLU A 39 -9.71 -10.03 0.14
C GLU A 39 -8.38 -10.58 0.66
N SER A 40 -7.27 -9.89 0.40
CA SER A 40 -5.92 -10.31 0.82
C SER A 40 -5.46 -9.69 2.14
N ARG A 41 -6.15 -8.65 2.65
CA ARG A 41 -5.66 -7.84 3.78
C ARG A 41 -5.47 -8.64 5.06
N ILE A 42 -6.43 -9.53 5.40
CA ILE A 42 -6.33 -10.37 6.61
C ILE A 42 -5.18 -11.37 6.50
N ALA A 43 -4.99 -11.98 5.32
CA ALA A 43 -3.87 -12.90 5.09
C ALA A 43 -2.52 -12.19 5.20
N ILE A 44 -2.40 -10.98 4.63
CA ILE A 44 -1.19 -10.15 4.72
C ILE A 44 -0.93 -9.76 6.18
N LEU A 45 -1.94 -9.30 6.91
CA LEU A 45 -1.80 -8.91 8.32
C LEU A 45 -1.30 -10.07 9.18
N LYS A 46 -1.89 -11.26 9.00
CA LYS A 46 -1.48 -12.47 9.71
C LYS A 46 -0.05 -12.86 9.38
N ALA A 47 0.30 -12.89 8.09
CA ALA A 47 1.67 -13.23 7.67
C ALA A 47 2.70 -12.26 8.25
N VAL A 48 2.47 -10.95 8.16
CA VAL A 48 3.41 -9.94 8.72
C VAL A 48 3.52 -10.07 10.25
N HIS A 49 2.43 -10.34 10.94
CA HIS A 49 2.43 -10.54 12.39
C HIS A 49 3.24 -11.77 12.80
N ASP A 50 3.00 -12.90 12.13
CA ASP A 50 3.59 -14.20 12.44
C ASP A 50 5.08 -14.22 12.06
N ASP A 51 5.45 -13.70 10.88
CA ASP A 51 6.83 -13.65 10.37
C ASP A 51 7.77 -12.79 11.23
N LEU A 52 7.24 -11.78 11.91
CA LEU A 52 8.03 -10.95 12.82
C LEU A 52 8.30 -11.61 14.17
N GLY A 53 7.69 -12.77 14.45
CA GLY A 53 7.79 -13.43 15.75
C GLY A 53 6.92 -12.76 16.81
N HIS A 54 5.71 -12.32 16.42
CA HIS A 54 4.71 -11.73 17.33
C HIS A 54 5.23 -10.49 18.09
N ARG A 55 5.96 -9.61 17.40
CA ARG A 55 6.61 -8.40 17.97
C ARG A 55 5.65 -7.29 18.41
N GLY A 56 4.36 -7.60 18.49
CA GLY A 56 3.29 -6.68 18.87
C GLY A 56 2.91 -5.69 17.77
N PHE A 57 2.00 -4.79 18.13
CA PHE A 57 1.31 -3.91 17.19
C PHE A 57 2.24 -2.96 16.41
N TYR A 58 3.15 -2.25 17.09
CA TYR A 58 3.97 -1.22 16.44
C TYR A 58 4.96 -1.80 15.42
N ALA A 59 5.60 -2.91 15.76
CA ALA A 59 6.52 -3.59 14.84
C ALA A 59 5.76 -4.14 13.62
N THR A 60 4.60 -4.77 13.85
CA THR A 60 3.72 -5.28 12.78
C THR A 60 3.25 -4.15 11.87
N ARG A 61 2.78 -3.03 12.44
CA ARG A 61 2.35 -1.86 11.68
C ARG A 61 3.48 -1.27 10.86
N ALA A 62 4.67 -1.10 11.45
CA ALA A 62 5.83 -0.56 10.73
C ALA A 62 6.16 -1.41 9.50
N ALA A 63 6.32 -2.72 9.68
CA ALA A 63 6.61 -3.65 8.57
C ALA A 63 5.51 -3.69 7.51
N LEU A 64 4.24 -3.66 7.94
CA LEU A 64 3.10 -3.61 7.04
C LEU A 64 3.10 -2.35 6.19
N THR A 65 3.27 -1.18 6.82
CA THR A 65 3.30 0.11 6.12
C THR A 65 4.58 0.34 5.32
N ASP A 66 5.62 -0.46 5.55
CA ASP A 66 6.82 -0.39 4.73
C ASP A 66 6.60 -1.04 3.35
N ARG A 67 5.84 -2.15 3.32
CA ARG A 67 5.66 -2.98 2.11
C ARG A 67 4.31 -2.86 1.42
N PHE A 68 3.25 -2.55 2.16
CA PHE A 68 1.88 -2.56 1.66
C PHE A 68 1.18 -1.22 1.88
N TRP A 69 0.17 -0.96 1.06
CA TRP A 69 -0.68 0.22 1.16
C TRP A 69 -2.12 -0.10 0.77
N TRP A 70 -3.08 0.54 1.44
CA TRP A 70 -4.47 0.63 1.02
C TRP A 70 -5.11 1.86 1.71
N PRO A 71 -6.16 2.46 1.13
CA PRO A 71 -6.90 3.53 1.80
C PRO A 71 -7.64 2.97 3.02
N GLN A 72 -7.68 3.77 4.10
CA GLN A 72 -8.58 3.52 5.23
C GLN A 72 -10.02 3.87 4.86
#